data_AF-A0A2I0VLU8-F1
#
_entry.id   AF-A0A2I0VLU8-F1
#
_cell.length_a   1.000
_cell.length_b   1.000
_cell.length_c   1.000
_cell.angle_alpha   90.00
_cell.angle_beta   90.00
_cell.angle_gamma   90.00
#
_symmetry.space_group_name_H-M   'P 1'
#
loop_
_entity.id
_entity.type
_entity.pdbx_description
1 polymer ?
#
loop_
_entity_poly.entity_id
_entity_poly.type
_entity_poly.pdbx_seq_one_letter_code
_entity_poly.pdbx_strand_id
1 'polypeptide(L)'
;MFIRDIGQEGKIICDFSEARSDTCSMFGDIRVHSSSFTIFVAMSSQSPFPLENYTHTIKPYARKWEPQSMKNIKELRLKTLTGLQQNLTCNINHAVPAIIFSTGGFLGNFFHDFTDVLIPLFVTSRQFNGNVQFLVTDFNAKWINKYRPILQGLSRFEIINMDIQKIIHCFPSVHVGLKSHKVLGIYPSKTPKGYTMFDFKNFLREIFSLKRGSIVQKKSRRKPRLLMILRKGSRSIMNEKEVIVMARRIGYKVITARPEEMKELPKFADIVNSCDVMMGVHGAGLANMVFLPEKSTVIQIIPLGGLTWACRHDYGEPAPEMGIKYLEYEITDNESSLIKQYPRDHAVFKDPFSIHRQGWNQLWSIFLDKQKVNIDVGRFRGLLLEVYHSIKQ
;
A
#
# COMPACT_ATOMS: atom_id res chain seq x y z
N MET A 1 23.48 -26.79 -2.18
CA MET A 1 23.18 -27.50 -0.92
C MET A 1 22.58 -26.48 0.03
N PHE A 2 21.26 -26.27 -0.04
CA PHE A 2 20.56 -25.28 0.80
C PHE A 2 19.98 -26.01 2.01
N ILE A 3 20.43 -25.63 3.19
CA ILE A 3 19.87 -26.10 4.47
C ILE A 3 18.43 -25.61 4.53
N ARG A 4 17.49 -26.55 4.66
CA ARG A 4 16.11 -26.26 5.06
C ARG A 4 16.17 -25.75 6.50
N ASP A 5 15.97 -24.45 6.72
CA ASP A 5 15.53 -23.96 8.02
C ASP A 5 14.08 -24.43 8.22
N ILE A 6 13.95 -25.68 8.64
CA ILE A 6 12.74 -26.17 9.30
C ILE A 6 12.72 -25.41 10.62
N GLY A 7 11.85 -24.40 10.73
CA GLY A 7 11.70 -23.61 11.95
C GLY A 7 11.60 -24.56 13.16
N GLN A 8 12.44 -24.33 14.17
CA GLN A 8 12.48 -25.19 15.35
C GLN A 8 11.12 -25.13 16.06
N GLU A 9 10.47 -26.27 16.18
CA GLU A 9 9.17 -26.40 16.85
C GLU A 9 9.24 -25.82 18.28
N GLY A 10 8.19 -25.12 18.69
CA GLY A 10 8.12 -24.54 20.03
C GLY A 10 8.82 -23.19 20.20
N LYS A 11 9.39 -22.59 19.13
CA LYS A 11 10.06 -21.28 19.20
C LYS A 11 9.23 -20.15 18.59
N ILE A 12 9.41 -18.96 19.18
CA ILE A 12 8.92 -17.68 18.68
C ILE A 12 10.12 -16.93 18.09
N ILE A 13 10.07 -16.62 16.81
CA ILE A 13 11.14 -15.92 16.09
C ILE A 13 10.61 -14.57 15.63
N CYS A 14 11.12 -13.49 16.21
CA CYS A 14 10.69 -12.14 15.85
C CYS A 14 11.79 -11.36 15.14
N ASP A 15 11.39 -10.54 14.18
CA ASP A 15 12.23 -9.60 13.45
C ASP A 15 11.71 -8.19 13.68
N PHE A 16 12.56 -7.36 14.31
CA PHE A 16 12.32 -5.95 14.61
C PHE A 16 13.25 -5.01 13.84
N SER A 17 14.06 -5.57 12.93
CA SER A 17 15.12 -4.84 12.23
C SER A 17 14.59 -3.95 11.10
N GLU A 18 13.43 -4.29 10.55
CA GLU A 18 12.80 -3.48 9.51
C GLU A 18 12.22 -2.19 10.07
N ALA A 19 12.52 -1.06 9.40
CA ALA A 19 12.04 0.26 9.80
C ALA A 19 10.51 0.38 9.72
N ARG A 20 9.85 -0.45 8.90
CA ARG A 20 8.42 -0.32 8.59
C ARG A 20 7.49 -1.18 9.43
N SER A 21 7.92 -2.37 9.82
CA SER A 21 7.04 -3.38 10.40
C SER A 21 7.81 -4.36 11.27
N ASP A 22 7.21 -4.74 12.38
CA ASP A 22 7.66 -5.89 13.16
C ASP A 22 6.93 -7.15 12.72
N THR A 23 7.61 -8.28 12.73
CA THR A 23 6.98 -9.58 12.47
C THR A 23 7.46 -10.64 13.45
N CYS A 24 6.60 -11.60 13.75
CA CYS A 24 6.97 -12.79 14.52
C CYS A 24 6.44 -14.05 13.82
N SER A 25 7.22 -15.13 13.83
CA SER A 25 6.83 -16.44 13.31
C SER A 25 6.90 -17.48 14.43
N MET A 26 5.90 -18.34 14.47
CA MET A 26 5.75 -19.43 15.43
C MET A 26 5.52 -20.73 14.65
N PHE A 27 6.12 -21.83 15.10
CA PHE A 27 6.03 -23.15 14.46
C PHE A 27 5.71 -24.25 15.49
N GLY A 28 4.82 -25.18 15.14
CA GLY A 28 4.39 -26.29 16.01
C GLY A 28 2.89 -26.22 16.36
N ASP A 29 2.49 -26.77 17.51
CA ASP A 29 1.12 -26.68 18.03
C ASP A 29 0.86 -25.25 18.57
N ILE A 30 0.25 -24.41 17.73
CA ILE A 30 -0.04 -23.02 18.04
C ILE A 30 -1.52 -22.84 18.29
N ARG A 31 -1.87 -22.17 19.39
CA ARG A 31 -3.24 -21.90 19.81
C ARG A 31 -3.47 -20.39 19.82
N VAL A 32 -4.32 -19.92 18.92
CA VAL A 32 -4.73 -18.51 18.83
C VAL A 32 -6.00 -18.34 19.65
N HIS A 33 -5.87 -17.64 20.78
CA HIS A 33 -6.97 -17.32 21.68
C HIS A 33 -7.50 -15.92 21.39
N SER A 34 -8.48 -15.82 20.49
CA SER A 34 -9.01 -14.54 19.99
C SER A 34 -9.56 -13.63 21.09
N SER A 35 -10.22 -14.18 22.12
CA SER A 35 -10.85 -13.38 23.18
C SER A 35 -9.86 -12.65 24.10
N SER A 36 -8.62 -13.14 24.22
CA SER A 36 -7.55 -12.47 24.97
C SER A 36 -6.43 -11.93 24.08
N PHE A 37 -6.60 -12.02 22.75
CA PHE A 37 -5.59 -11.63 21.76
C PHE A 37 -4.20 -12.22 22.06
N THR A 38 -4.18 -13.47 22.54
CA THR A 38 -2.95 -14.17 22.92
C THR A 38 -2.73 -15.36 21.99
N ILE A 39 -1.52 -15.47 21.46
CA ILE A 39 -1.07 -16.58 20.64
C ILE A 39 -0.09 -17.39 21.46
N PHE A 40 -0.40 -18.67 21.60
CA PHE A 40 0.35 -19.61 22.40
C PHE A 40 1.07 -20.60 21.50
N VAL A 41 2.35 -20.90 21.76
CA VAL A 41 3.04 -22.05 21.14
C VAL A 41 3.33 -23.10 22.20
N ALA A 42 2.94 -24.34 21.95
CA ALA A 42 3.32 -25.46 22.79
C ALA A 42 4.80 -25.80 22.57
N MET A 43 5.58 -25.91 23.65
CA MET A 43 6.93 -26.47 23.56
C MET A 43 6.85 -28.00 23.46
N SER A 44 7.71 -28.57 22.61
CA SER A 44 7.94 -30.02 22.62
C SER A 44 8.60 -30.43 23.93
N SER A 45 8.14 -31.53 24.52
CA SER A 45 8.67 -32.12 25.76
C SER A 45 10.13 -32.60 25.66
N GLN A 46 10.71 -32.58 24.45
CA GLN A 46 12.09 -33.00 24.16
C GLN A 46 13.08 -31.84 23.99
N SER A 47 12.67 -30.59 24.22
CA SER A 47 13.57 -29.43 24.09
C SER A 47 14.65 -29.45 25.18
N PRO A 48 15.96 -29.43 24.83
CA PRO A 48 17.05 -29.40 25.81
C PRO A 48 17.27 -28.01 26.46
N PHE A 49 16.45 -27.01 26.11
CA PHE A 49 16.54 -25.66 26.63
C PHE A 49 15.61 -25.46 27.85
N PRO A 50 16.02 -24.67 28.87
CA PRO A 50 15.15 -24.36 30.01
C PRO A 50 13.79 -23.82 29.56
N LEU A 51 12.72 -24.18 30.28
CA LEU A 51 11.39 -23.57 30.14
C LEU A 51 11.46 -22.08 30.54
N GLU A 52 11.94 -21.22 29.65
CA GLU A 52 11.79 -19.79 29.82
C GLU A 52 10.36 -19.40 29.44
N ASN A 53 9.67 -18.72 30.36
CA ASN A 53 8.39 -18.09 30.08
C ASN A 53 8.60 -16.90 29.14
N TYR A 54 8.73 -17.17 27.85
CA TYR A 54 8.89 -16.15 26.83
C TYR A 54 7.53 -15.49 26.60
N THR A 55 7.40 -14.22 26.99
CA THR A 55 6.26 -13.38 26.66
C THR A 55 6.73 -12.19 25.84
N HIS A 56 6.14 -12.00 24.67
CA HIS A 56 6.42 -10.87 23.80
C HIS A 56 5.12 -10.20 23.36
N THR A 57 5.17 -8.91 23.03
CA THR A 57 4.01 -8.18 22.50
C THR A 57 4.30 -7.60 21.13
N ILE A 58 3.30 -7.62 20.25
CA ILE A 58 3.45 -7.13 18.89
C ILE A 58 2.17 -6.43 18.43
N LYS A 59 2.32 -5.36 17.66
CA LYS A 59 1.22 -4.68 16.97
C LYS A 59 1.31 -4.99 15.48
N PRO A 60 0.41 -5.79 14.91
CA PRO A 60 0.63 -6.40 13.59
C PRO A 60 0.21 -5.44 12.45
N TYR A 61 0.87 -4.29 12.34
CA TYR A 61 0.60 -3.26 11.33
C TYR A 61 1.89 -2.60 10.82
N ALA A 62 1.98 -2.35 9.51
CA ALA A 62 3.21 -1.93 8.85
C ALA A 62 3.46 -0.40 8.86
N ARG A 63 3.34 0.21 10.04
CA ARG A 63 3.68 1.62 10.30
C ARG A 63 4.43 1.84 11.62
N LYS A 64 5.36 0.93 11.94
CA LYS A 64 6.10 0.93 13.23
C LYS A 64 6.68 2.30 13.60
N TRP A 65 7.20 3.03 12.62
CA TRP A 65 7.84 4.34 12.81
C TRP A 65 6.87 5.49 13.18
N GLU A 66 5.55 5.27 13.16
CA GLU A 66 4.55 6.30 13.43
C GLU A 66 3.74 5.98 14.69
N PRO A 67 4.22 6.40 15.88
CA PRO A 67 3.60 6.07 17.16
C PRO A 67 2.12 6.44 17.25
N GLN A 68 1.71 7.55 16.63
CA GLN A 68 0.33 8.02 16.69
C GLN A 68 -0.64 7.07 15.98
N SER A 69 -0.26 6.54 14.82
CA SER A 69 -1.05 5.50 14.12
C SER A 69 -1.06 4.20 14.91
N MET A 70 0.09 3.82 15.48
CA MET A 70 0.24 2.58 16.26
C MET A 70 -0.53 2.58 17.58
N LYS A 71 -0.96 3.73 18.13
CA LYS A 71 -1.83 3.80 19.32
C LYS A 71 -3.18 3.08 19.11
N ASN A 72 -3.72 3.12 17.89
CA ASN A 72 -5.01 2.52 17.56
C ASN A 72 -4.90 1.03 17.20
N ILE A 73 -3.69 0.50 17.05
CA ILE A 73 -3.47 -0.90 16.68
C ILE A 73 -3.48 -1.75 17.94
N LYS A 74 -4.30 -2.79 17.93
CA LYS A 74 -4.39 -3.75 19.01
C LYS A 74 -3.07 -4.49 19.20
N GLU A 75 -2.65 -4.57 20.46
CA GLU A 75 -1.46 -5.32 20.86
C GLU A 75 -1.82 -6.79 21.05
N LEU A 76 -1.03 -7.67 20.44
CA LEU A 76 -1.13 -9.12 20.58
C LEU A 76 -0.04 -9.62 21.51
N ARG A 77 -0.36 -10.65 22.31
CA ARG A 77 0.58 -11.29 23.22
C ARG A 77 1.02 -12.63 22.64
N LEU A 78 2.32 -12.85 22.54
CA LEU A 78 2.91 -14.11 22.11
C LEU A 78 3.51 -14.81 23.33
N LYS A 79 3.12 -16.06 23.58
CA LYS A 79 3.51 -16.82 24.77
C LYS A 79 3.88 -18.25 24.44
N THR A 80 4.85 -18.79 25.17
CA THR A 80 5.09 -20.23 25.22
C THR A 80 4.19 -20.87 26.28
N LEU A 81 3.53 -22.00 25.96
CA LEU A 81 2.71 -22.74 26.93
C LEU A 81 3.61 -23.50 27.90
N THR A 82 3.41 -23.28 29.19
CA THR A 82 4.08 -24.02 30.27
C THR A 82 3.04 -24.63 31.21
N GLY A 83 3.30 -25.85 31.70
CA GLY A 83 2.48 -26.55 32.69
C GLY A 83 0.98 -26.62 32.34
N LEU A 84 0.13 -26.13 33.24
CA LEU A 84 -1.35 -26.20 33.18
C LEU A 84 -1.99 -25.59 31.92
N GLN A 85 -1.27 -24.71 31.20
CA GLN A 85 -1.79 -24.07 29.99
C GLN A 85 -1.79 -25.03 28.78
N GLN A 86 -1.11 -26.17 28.86
CA GLN A 86 -1.19 -27.24 27.85
C GLN A 86 -2.61 -27.83 27.70
N ASN A 87 -3.52 -27.60 28.66
CA ASN A 87 -4.90 -28.06 28.60
C ASN A 87 -5.84 -27.15 27.78
N LEU A 88 -5.35 -26.08 27.13
CA LEU A 88 -6.18 -25.28 26.21
C LEU A 88 -6.60 -26.11 25.00
N THR A 89 -7.84 -26.61 24.98
CA THR A 89 -8.36 -27.42 23.87
C THR A 89 -8.69 -26.58 22.66
N CYS A 90 -8.28 -27.05 21.48
CA CYS A 90 -8.63 -26.44 20.21
C CYS A 90 -10.12 -26.57 19.93
N ASN A 91 -10.83 -25.46 19.66
CA ASN A 91 -12.20 -25.53 19.16
C ASN A 91 -12.22 -25.88 17.68
N ILE A 92 -11.25 -25.34 16.92
CA ILE A 92 -11.09 -25.60 15.48
C ILE A 92 -9.61 -25.85 15.19
N ASN A 93 -9.32 -26.94 14.49
CA ASN A 93 -7.99 -27.28 14.01
C ASN A 93 -7.87 -26.97 12.52
N HIS A 94 -6.82 -26.23 12.15
CA HIS A 94 -6.51 -25.90 10.76
C HIS A 94 -5.27 -26.66 10.30
N ALA A 95 -5.29 -27.17 9.07
CA ALA A 95 -4.15 -27.87 8.47
C ALA A 95 -3.18 -26.94 7.73
N VAL A 96 -3.48 -25.63 7.65
CA VAL A 96 -2.71 -24.61 6.92
C VAL A 96 -2.10 -23.60 7.87
N PRO A 97 -1.01 -22.90 7.50
CA PRO A 97 -0.50 -21.78 8.28
C PRO A 97 -1.52 -20.65 8.44
N ALA A 98 -1.29 -19.78 9.41
CA ALA A 98 -2.06 -18.56 9.59
C ALA A 98 -1.20 -17.29 9.46
N ILE A 99 -1.76 -16.21 8.94
CA ILE A 99 -1.21 -14.85 9.01
C ILE A 99 -2.17 -13.97 9.80
N ILE A 100 -1.65 -13.28 10.83
CA ILE A 100 -2.40 -12.36 11.67
C ILE A 100 -1.98 -10.92 11.37
N PHE A 101 -2.93 -10.06 10.99
CA PHE A 101 -2.67 -8.64 10.71
C PHE A 101 -3.83 -7.74 11.16
N SER A 102 -3.55 -6.45 11.34
CA SER A 102 -4.55 -5.45 11.73
C SER A 102 -5.08 -4.68 10.52
N THR A 103 -6.36 -4.31 10.56
CA THR A 103 -6.98 -3.32 9.64
C THR A 103 -7.39 -2.01 10.34
N GLY A 104 -6.87 -1.76 11.54
CA GLY A 104 -7.23 -0.61 12.39
C GLY A 104 -6.42 0.66 12.15
N GLY A 105 -5.38 0.59 11.31
CA GLY A 105 -4.49 1.70 11.07
C GLY A 105 -5.05 2.75 10.11
N PHE A 106 -4.14 3.46 9.45
CA PHE A 106 -4.48 4.58 8.57
C PHE A 106 -5.02 4.11 7.21
N LEU A 107 -6.18 3.45 7.18
CA LEU A 107 -6.82 2.92 5.98
C LEU A 107 -7.93 3.83 5.45
N GLY A 108 -8.37 3.57 4.21
CA GLY A 108 -9.49 4.29 3.59
C GLY A 108 -9.11 5.17 2.41
N ASN A 109 -7.83 5.17 2.03
CA ASN A 109 -7.37 5.72 0.76
C ASN A 109 -6.36 4.76 0.12
N PHE A 110 -6.29 4.80 -1.23
CA PHE A 110 -5.52 3.82 -2.00
C PHE A 110 -4.04 3.73 -1.64
N PHE A 111 -3.39 4.86 -1.35
CA PHE A 111 -1.97 4.84 -1.02
C PHE A 111 -1.69 4.01 0.22
N HIS A 112 -2.43 4.27 1.30
CA HIS A 112 -2.25 3.53 2.53
C HIS A 112 -2.77 2.09 2.46
N ASP A 113 -3.91 1.88 1.79
CA ASP A 113 -4.44 0.55 1.55
C ASP A 113 -3.39 -0.35 0.86
N PHE A 114 -2.66 0.17 -0.14
CA PHE A 114 -1.60 -0.58 -0.82
C PHE A 114 -0.30 -0.67 -0.02
N THR A 115 0.21 0.45 0.49
CA THR A 115 1.55 0.55 1.07
C THR A 115 1.67 -0.06 2.46
N ASP A 116 0.60 0.00 3.26
CA ASP A 116 0.60 -0.43 4.65
C ASP A 116 -0.01 -1.83 4.82
N VAL A 117 -0.83 -2.31 3.86
CA VAL A 117 -1.51 -3.61 3.97
C VAL A 117 -1.38 -4.49 2.74
N LEU A 118 -1.88 -4.11 1.55
CA LEU A 118 -2.02 -5.07 0.45
C LEU A 118 -0.68 -5.57 -0.12
N ILE A 119 0.30 -4.68 -0.31
CA ILE A 119 1.65 -5.08 -0.76
C ILE A 119 2.36 -5.90 0.33
N PRO A 120 2.41 -5.46 1.61
CA PRO A 120 2.96 -6.29 2.68
C PRO A 120 2.27 -7.65 2.84
N LEU A 121 0.94 -7.71 2.68
CA LEU A 121 0.18 -8.96 2.73
C LEU A 121 0.52 -9.89 1.57
N PHE A 122 0.66 -9.37 0.35
CA PHE A 122 1.16 -10.14 -0.79
C PHE A 122 2.55 -10.72 -0.50
N VAL A 123 3.50 -9.89 -0.05
CA VAL A 123 4.87 -10.32 0.28
C VAL A 123 4.86 -11.44 1.33
N THR A 124 4.00 -11.32 2.33
CA THR A 124 3.93 -12.25 3.45
C THR A 124 3.25 -13.57 3.06
N SER A 125 2.19 -13.51 2.24
CA SER A 125 1.29 -14.64 1.97
C SER A 125 1.54 -15.38 0.66
N ARG A 126 2.13 -14.74 -0.37
CA ARG A 126 2.19 -15.30 -1.73
C ARG A 126 2.93 -16.64 -1.80
N GLN A 127 3.89 -16.86 -0.91
CA GLN A 127 4.64 -18.11 -0.81
C GLN A 127 3.75 -19.35 -0.55
N PHE A 128 2.59 -19.17 0.07
CA PHE A 128 1.63 -20.23 0.42
C PHE A 128 0.63 -20.56 -0.69
N ASN A 129 0.62 -19.81 -1.78
CA ASN A 129 -0.24 -20.06 -2.96
C ASN A 129 -1.74 -20.25 -2.63
N GLY A 130 -2.26 -19.45 -1.71
CA GLY A 130 -3.65 -19.52 -1.25
C GLY A 130 -3.90 -20.46 -0.06
N ASN A 131 -2.95 -21.33 0.29
CA ASN A 131 -3.06 -22.26 1.42
C ASN A 131 -2.59 -21.62 2.73
N VAL A 132 -3.24 -20.53 3.13
CA VAL A 132 -2.95 -19.81 4.37
C VAL A 132 -4.24 -19.17 4.90
N GLN A 133 -4.51 -19.30 6.19
CA GLN A 133 -5.67 -18.70 6.85
C GLN A 133 -5.34 -17.25 7.26
N PHE A 134 -6.23 -16.31 6.97
CA PHE A 134 -6.11 -14.94 7.50
C PHE A 134 -6.92 -14.77 8.76
N LEU A 135 -6.31 -14.17 9.78
CA LEU A 135 -6.96 -13.72 11.00
C LEU A 135 -6.71 -12.21 11.13
N VAL A 136 -7.76 -11.44 11.37
CA VAL A 136 -7.70 -9.99 11.34
C VAL A 136 -8.19 -9.40 12.66
N THR A 137 -7.39 -8.49 13.22
CA THR A 137 -7.77 -7.62 14.34
C THR A 137 -8.12 -6.22 13.86
N ASP A 138 -8.80 -5.46 14.71
CA ASP A 138 -9.26 -4.12 14.40
C ASP A 138 -10.04 -4.13 13.07
N PHE A 139 -11.03 -5.03 13.03
CA PHE A 139 -11.63 -5.54 11.80
C PHE A 139 -12.45 -4.45 11.10
N ASN A 140 -11.95 -4.01 9.95
CA ASN A 140 -12.61 -3.01 9.13
C ASN A 140 -13.39 -3.68 8.00
N ALA A 141 -14.67 -4.00 8.27
CA ALA A 141 -15.54 -4.69 7.32
C ALA A 141 -15.66 -3.97 5.96
N LYS A 142 -15.67 -2.63 5.94
CA LYS A 142 -15.73 -1.85 4.70
C LYS A 142 -14.48 -2.05 3.85
N TRP A 143 -13.30 -2.06 4.48
CA TRP A 143 -12.02 -2.31 3.80
C TRP A 143 -11.93 -3.75 3.28
N ILE A 144 -12.28 -4.73 4.12
CA ILE A 144 -12.31 -6.15 3.75
C ILE A 144 -13.22 -6.38 2.55
N ASN A 145 -14.42 -5.79 2.55
CA ASN A 145 -15.35 -5.91 1.42
C ASN A 145 -14.83 -5.24 0.14
N LYS A 146 -14.20 -4.06 0.25
CA LYS A 146 -13.61 -3.36 -0.90
C LYS A 146 -12.51 -4.18 -1.58
N TYR A 147 -11.66 -4.83 -0.79
CA TYR A 147 -10.49 -5.58 -1.29
C TYR A 147 -10.69 -7.10 -1.34
N ARG A 148 -11.92 -7.58 -1.13
CA ARG A 148 -12.27 -9.01 -1.16
C ARG A 148 -11.66 -9.78 -2.34
N PRO A 149 -11.69 -9.29 -3.59
CA PRO A 149 -11.08 -10.02 -4.71
C PRO A 149 -9.58 -10.28 -4.52
N ILE A 150 -8.84 -9.30 -3.98
CA ILE A 150 -7.40 -9.44 -3.71
C ILE A 150 -7.17 -10.41 -2.55
N LEU A 151 -7.95 -10.29 -1.47
CA LEU A 151 -7.83 -11.15 -0.29
C LEU A 151 -8.11 -12.62 -0.62
N GLN A 152 -9.16 -12.90 -1.41
CA GLN A 152 -9.49 -14.24 -1.91
C GLN A 152 -8.45 -14.78 -2.90
N GLY A 153 -7.74 -13.89 -3.59
CA GLY A 153 -6.59 -14.26 -4.42
C GLY A 153 -5.35 -14.70 -3.63
N LEU A 154 -5.23 -14.25 -2.37
CA LEU A 154 -4.09 -14.55 -1.49
C LEU A 154 -4.39 -15.69 -0.51
N SER A 155 -5.65 -15.93 -0.18
CA SER A 155 -6.12 -17.00 0.71
C SER A 155 -7.42 -17.60 0.17
N ARG A 156 -7.51 -18.93 0.17
CA ARG A 156 -8.72 -19.68 -0.22
C ARG A 156 -9.73 -19.81 0.93
N PHE A 157 -9.41 -19.31 2.11
CA PHE A 157 -10.22 -19.48 3.31
C PHE A 157 -10.93 -18.17 3.67
N GLU A 158 -12.10 -18.28 4.30
CA GLU A 158 -12.82 -17.13 4.84
C GLU A 158 -12.00 -16.44 5.94
N ILE A 159 -11.97 -15.11 5.92
CA ILE A 159 -11.17 -14.33 6.88
C ILE A 159 -11.79 -14.44 8.27
N ILE A 160 -10.97 -14.79 9.25
CA ILE A 160 -11.40 -14.87 10.64
C ILE A 160 -11.31 -13.48 11.28
N ASN A 161 -12.45 -12.95 11.73
CA ASN A 161 -12.50 -11.74 12.53
C ASN A 161 -12.21 -12.09 14.01
N MET A 162 -11.01 -11.74 14.49
CA MET A 162 -10.60 -12.02 15.87
C MET A 162 -11.32 -11.16 16.90
N ASP A 163 -11.90 -10.01 16.52
CA ASP A 163 -12.50 -9.07 17.47
C ASP A 163 -13.84 -9.56 18.03
N ILE A 164 -14.52 -10.46 17.30
CA ILE A 164 -15.85 -10.98 17.68
C ILE A 164 -15.82 -12.46 18.07
N GLN A 165 -14.75 -13.18 17.74
CA GLN A 165 -14.66 -14.60 18.03
C GLN A 165 -14.19 -14.89 19.45
N LYS A 166 -14.81 -15.90 20.07
CA LYS A 166 -14.53 -16.34 21.43
C LYS A 166 -14.02 -17.79 21.49
N ILE A 167 -13.47 -18.28 20.39
CA ILE A 167 -13.00 -19.66 20.24
C ILE A 167 -11.48 -19.70 20.02
N ILE A 168 -10.90 -20.87 20.28
CA ILE A 168 -9.48 -21.17 20.08
C ILE A 168 -9.29 -21.84 18.72
N HIS A 169 -8.47 -21.22 17.88
CA HIS A 169 -8.02 -21.80 16.62
C HIS A 169 -6.61 -22.35 16.75
N CYS A 170 -6.40 -23.56 16.25
CA CYS A 170 -5.09 -24.19 16.26
C CYS A 170 -4.50 -24.32 14.87
N PHE A 171 -3.20 -24.05 14.74
CA PHE A 171 -2.48 -23.99 13.47
C PHE A 171 -1.09 -24.65 13.59
N PRO A 172 -0.54 -25.22 12.51
CA PRO A 172 0.82 -25.75 12.47
C PRO A 172 1.91 -24.66 12.44
N SER A 173 1.58 -23.46 11.98
CA SER A 173 2.45 -22.28 12.04
C SER A 173 1.63 -20.99 11.96
N VAL A 174 2.13 -19.92 12.59
CA VAL A 174 1.50 -18.60 12.59
C VAL A 174 2.56 -17.54 12.32
N HIS A 175 2.26 -16.62 11.42
CA HIS A 175 3.04 -15.41 11.19
C HIS A 175 2.20 -14.19 11.65
N VAL A 176 2.76 -13.39 12.56
CA VAL A 176 2.10 -12.21 13.14
C VAL A 176 2.77 -10.95 12.61
N GLY A 177 1.99 -10.05 12.04
CA GLY A 177 2.48 -8.87 11.32
C GLY A 177 2.61 -9.10 9.82
N LEU A 178 2.93 -8.04 9.09
CA LEU A 178 3.13 -8.07 7.64
C LEU A 178 4.52 -7.54 7.29
N LYS A 179 5.22 -8.23 6.38
CA LYS A 179 6.55 -7.82 5.90
C LYS A 179 6.44 -6.60 4.98
N SER A 180 6.84 -5.43 5.47
CA SER A 180 6.85 -4.18 4.70
C SER A 180 8.26 -3.65 4.54
N HIS A 181 8.66 -3.37 3.30
CA HIS A 181 10.04 -3.03 2.96
C HIS A 181 10.23 -1.54 2.68
N LYS A 182 9.33 -0.95 1.88
CA LYS A 182 9.36 0.45 1.46
C LYS A 182 7.99 0.91 1.01
N VAL A 183 7.84 2.21 0.75
CA VAL A 183 6.61 2.80 0.23
C VAL A 183 6.30 2.24 -1.16
N LEU A 184 5.08 1.71 -1.35
CA LEU A 184 4.56 1.17 -2.61
C LEU A 184 5.54 0.24 -3.36
N GLY A 185 6.38 -0.51 -2.63
CA GLY A 185 7.49 -1.23 -3.24
C GLY A 185 7.88 -2.50 -2.50
N ILE A 186 8.63 -3.35 -3.19
CA ILE A 186 9.10 -4.64 -2.68
C ILE A 186 10.60 -4.75 -2.97
N TYR A 187 11.41 -5.04 -1.95
CA TYR A 187 12.79 -5.50 -2.14
C TYR A 187 12.83 -7.01 -2.38
N PRO A 188 13.17 -7.49 -3.59
CA PRO A 188 13.11 -8.91 -3.90
C PRO A 188 14.00 -9.77 -2.99
N SER A 189 15.17 -9.24 -2.63
CA SER A 189 16.14 -9.87 -1.71
C SER A 189 15.60 -10.14 -0.30
N LYS A 190 14.51 -9.46 0.11
CA LYS A 190 13.87 -9.63 1.42
C LYS A 190 12.61 -10.49 1.37
N THR A 191 12.28 -11.08 0.22
CA THR A 191 11.09 -11.92 0.05
C THR A 191 11.48 -13.41 0.00
N PRO A 192 10.60 -14.34 0.45
CA PRO A 192 10.92 -15.77 0.45
C PRO A 192 11.21 -16.39 -0.93
N LYS A 193 10.66 -15.82 -2.02
CA LYS A 193 10.79 -16.34 -3.39
C LYS A 193 11.24 -15.29 -4.42
N GLY A 194 11.88 -14.21 -3.98
CA GLY A 194 12.35 -13.14 -4.89
C GLY A 194 11.22 -12.35 -5.55
N TYR A 195 10.05 -12.24 -4.92
CA TYR A 195 8.91 -11.49 -5.44
C TYR A 195 9.23 -10.01 -5.63
N THR A 196 8.67 -9.45 -6.69
CA THR A 196 8.89 -8.07 -7.14
C THR A 196 7.57 -7.31 -7.20
N MET A 197 7.65 -5.98 -7.41
CA MET A 197 6.46 -5.19 -7.74
C MET A 197 5.80 -5.61 -9.04
N PHE A 198 6.56 -6.19 -9.97
CA PHE A 198 6.03 -6.78 -11.20
C PHE A 198 5.12 -7.97 -10.91
N ASP A 199 5.53 -8.86 -9.99
CA ASP A 199 4.73 -10.02 -9.58
C ASP A 199 3.44 -9.59 -8.89
N PHE A 200 3.50 -8.55 -8.05
CA PHE A 200 2.30 -7.99 -7.42
C PHE A 200 1.34 -7.44 -8.48
N LYS A 201 1.83 -6.69 -9.48
CA LYS A 201 1.00 -6.18 -10.58
C LYS A 201 0.40 -7.31 -11.42
N ASN A 202 1.16 -8.35 -11.72
CA ASN A 202 0.67 -9.51 -12.45
C ASN A 202 -0.43 -10.23 -11.67
N PHE A 203 -0.25 -10.38 -10.36
CA PHE A 203 -1.29 -10.91 -9.48
C PHE A 203 -2.57 -10.08 -9.53
N LEU A 204 -2.48 -8.75 -9.42
CA LEU A 204 -3.67 -7.88 -9.57
C LEU A 204 -4.30 -8.00 -10.95
N ARG A 205 -3.49 -8.10 -12.01
CA ARG A 205 -3.96 -8.29 -13.38
C ARG A 205 -4.77 -9.58 -13.53
N GLU A 206 -4.30 -10.68 -12.95
CA GLU A 206 -5.02 -11.96 -12.95
C GLU A 206 -6.35 -11.85 -12.19
N ILE A 207 -6.32 -11.33 -10.96
CA ILE A 207 -7.51 -11.22 -10.10
C ILE A 207 -8.61 -10.35 -10.72
N PHE A 208 -8.24 -9.26 -11.38
CA PHE A 208 -9.20 -8.37 -12.04
C PHE A 208 -9.37 -8.68 -13.53
N SER A 209 -8.76 -9.75 -14.05
CA SER A 209 -8.80 -10.12 -15.48
C SER A 209 -8.43 -8.98 -16.43
N LEU A 210 -7.48 -8.12 -16.04
CA LEU A 210 -7.13 -6.93 -16.80
C LEU A 210 -6.40 -7.32 -18.09
N LYS A 211 -6.92 -6.86 -19.23
CA LYS A 211 -6.52 -7.37 -20.55
C LYS A 211 -5.18 -6.82 -21.05
N ARG A 212 -4.74 -5.64 -20.57
CA ARG A 212 -3.53 -4.99 -21.09
C ARG A 212 -2.34 -5.23 -20.17
N GLY A 213 -1.40 -6.06 -20.64
CA GLY A 213 -0.10 -6.27 -19.98
C GLY A 213 0.88 -5.11 -20.24
N SER A 214 0.93 -4.59 -21.46
CA SER A 214 1.87 -3.55 -21.88
C SER A 214 1.25 -2.59 -22.90
N ILE A 215 1.79 -1.38 -23.02
CA ILE A 215 1.49 -0.51 -24.16
C ILE A 215 2.11 -1.10 -25.42
N VAL A 216 1.26 -1.47 -26.39
CA VAL A 216 1.69 -1.88 -27.73
C VAL A 216 2.10 -0.63 -28.53
N GLN A 217 3.40 -0.49 -28.78
CA GLN A 217 4.00 0.65 -29.49
C GLN A 217 3.73 0.65 -31.01
N LYS A 218 3.39 -0.49 -31.62
CA LYS A 218 3.29 -0.58 -33.09
C LYS A 218 2.00 0.05 -33.66
N LYS A 219 2.16 1.16 -34.39
CA LYS A 219 1.23 1.73 -35.41
C LYS A 219 -0.26 1.66 -35.06
N SER A 220 -0.59 1.83 -33.78
CA SER A 220 -1.98 1.85 -33.35
C SER A 220 -2.63 3.15 -33.81
N ARG A 221 -3.63 3.04 -34.68
CA ARG A 221 -4.52 4.15 -35.06
C ARG A 221 -5.31 4.69 -33.85
N ARG A 222 -5.28 4.02 -32.69
CA ARG A 222 -5.98 4.46 -31.48
C ARG A 222 -5.34 5.74 -30.91
N LYS A 223 -6.19 6.69 -30.50
CA LYS A 223 -5.76 7.85 -29.70
C LYS A 223 -5.23 7.38 -28.33
N PRO A 224 -4.05 7.84 -27.88
CA PRO A 224 -3.56 7.59 -26.52
C PRO A 224 -4.59 8.03 -25.49
N ARG A 225 -4.78 7.25 -24.43
CA ARG A 225 -5.75 7.51 -23.36
C ARG A 225 -5.04 8.12 -22.16
N LEU A 226 -5.44 9.33 -21.79
CA LEU A 226 -4.95 10.06 -20.63
C LEU A 226 -6.02 10.00 -19.53
N LEU A 227 -5.70 9.36 -18.41
CA LEU A 227 -6.50 9.40 -17.20
C LEU A 227 -6.06 10.57 -16.32
N MET A 228 -6.98 11.45 -15.98
CA MET A 228 -6.79 12.52 -15.01
C MET A 228 -7.45 12.15 -13.68
N ILE A 229 -6.64 11.94 -12.66
CA ILE A 229 -7.05 11.75 -11.27
C ILE A 229 -7.32 13.13 -10.67
N LEU A 230 -8.61 13.46 -10.55
CA LEU A 230 -9.09 14.75 -10.07
C LEU A 230 -9.47 14.67 -8.60
N ARG A 231 -9.14 15.73 -7.86
CA ARG A 231 -9.39 15.84 -6.42
C ARG A 231 -10.61 16.71 -6.14
N LYS A 232 -11.26 16.49 -5.00
CA LYS A 232 -12.24 17.42 -4.41
C LYS A 232 -11.60 18.10 -3.21
N GLY A 233 -11.79 19.41 -3.06
CA GLY A 233 -11.22 20.17 -1.94
C GLY A 233 -9.75 20.49 -2.12
N SER A 234 -8.90 19.94 -1.26
CA SER A 234 -7.47 20.27 -1.24
C SER A 234 -6.73 19.77 -2.49
N ARG A 235 -5.80 20.60 -2.97
CA ARG A 235 -4.98 20.37 -4.17
C ARG A 235 -5.79 20.11 -5.44
N SER A 236 -7.06 20.52 -5.49
CA SER A 236 -7.86 20.44 -6.72
C SER A 236 -7.26 21.31 -7.81
N ILE A 237 -7.34 20.86 -9.06
CA ILE A 237 -6.99 21.68 -10.22
C ILE A 237 -8.14 22.69 -10.42
N MET A 238 -7.83 23.98 -10.54
CA MET A 238 -8.83 25.05 -10.66
C MET A 238 -9.28 25.22 -12.11
N ASN A 239 -8.36 25.10 -13.06
CA ASN A 239 -8.61 25.23 -14.49
C ASN A 239 -8.69 23.86 -15.21
N GLU A 240 -9.34 22.87 -14.59
CA GLU A 240 -9.49 21.50 -15.13
C GLU A 240 -9.98 21.49 -16.58
N LYS A 241 -10.96 22.33 -16.92
CA LYS A 241 -11.54 22.42 -18.27
C LYS A 241 -10.49 22.80 -19.32
N GLU A 242 -9.62 23.76 -19.01
CA GLU A 242 -8.57 24.22 -19.93
C GLU A 242 -7.53 23.13 -20.16
N VAL A 243 -7.11 22.44 -19.10
CA VAL A 243 -6.16 21.31 -19.17
C VAL A 243 -6.75 20.17 -20.01
N ILE A 244 -8.03 19.84 -19.81
CA ILE A 244 -8.74 18.82 -20.60
C ILE A 244 -8.81 19.22 -22.08
N VAL A 245 -9.18 20.46 -22.38
CA VAL A 245 -9.26 20.98 -23.75
C VAL A 245 -7.89 20.93 -24.41
N MET A 246 -6.83 21.34 -23.71
CA MET A 246 -5.47 21.31 -24.21
C MET A 246 -5.00 19.87 -24.52
N ALA A 247 -5.21 18.93 -23.61
CA ALA A 247 -4.85 17.52 -23.83
C ALA A 247 -5.63 16.89 -24.99
N ARG A 248 -6.91 17.23 -25.16
CA ARG A 248 -7.71 16.81 -26.33
C ARG A 248 -7.17 17.40 -27.64
N ARG A 249 -6.75 18.66 -27.64
CA ARG A 249 -6.11 19.32 -28.80
C ARG A 249 -4.76 18.70 -29.17
N ILE A 250 -4.01 18.17 -28.20
CA ILE A 250 -2.80 17.38 -28.49
C ILE A 250 -3.15 16.06 -29.21
N GLY A 251 -4.28 15.45 -28.87
CA GLY A 251 -4.76 14.21 -29.50
C GLY A 251 -5.12 13.10 -28.51
N TYR A 252 -5.05 13.35 -27.20
CA TYR A 252 -5.43 12.38 -26.19
C TYR A 252 -6.95 12.15 -26.14
N LYS A 253 -7.35 10.90 -25.91
CA LYS A 253 -8.68 10.58 -25.36
C LYS A 253 -8.61 10.75 -23.83
N VAL A 254 -9.11 11.89 -23.35
CA VAL A 254 -9.07 12.23 -21.93
C VAL A 254 -10.22 11.55 -21.17
N ILE A 255 -9.88 10.93 -20.05
CA ILE A 255 -10.78 10.31 -19.07
C ILE A 255 -10.51 10.99 -17.73
N THR A 256 -11.55 11.31 -16.99
CA THR A 256 -11.44 11.94 -15.68
C THR A 256 -12.00 11.01 -14.62
N ALA A 257 -11.36 10.94 -13.46
CA ALA A 257 -11.85 10.18 -12.32
C ALA A 257 -11.72 11.01 -11.04
N ARG A 258 -12.80 11.11 -10.27
CA ARG A 258 -12.85 11.69 -8.92
C ARG A 258 -13.02 10.54 -7.90
N PRO A 259 -12.99 10.83 -6.57
CA PRO A 259 -13.05 9.78 -5.56
C PRO A 259 -14.27 8.85 -5.67
N GLU A 260 -15.39 9.33 -6.20
CA GLU A 260 -16.62 8.55 -6.34
C GLU A 260 -16.48 7.46 -7.42
N GLU A 261 -15.85 7.76 -8.55
CA GLU A 261 -15.62 6.80 -9.63
C GLU A 261 -14.59 5.71 -9.24
N MET A 262 -13.83 5.93 -8.17
CA MET A 262 -12.81 5.00 -7.67
C MET A 262 -13.34 4.03 -6.61
N LYS A 263 -14.62 4.12 -6.22
CA LYS A 263 -15.18 3.27 -5.15
C LYS A 263 -15.30 1.80 -5.57
N GLU A 264 -15.69 1.54 -6.82
CA GLU A 264 -15.80 0.19 -7.36
C GLU A 264 -14.45 -0.28 -7.91
N LEU A 265 -13.67 -0.94 -7.06
CA LEU A 265 -12.28 -1.32 -7.35
C LEU A 265 -12.12 -2.10 -8.67
N PRO A 266 -12.89 -3.16 -8.98
CA PRO A 266 -12.72 -3.90 -10.24
C PRO A 266 -12.96 -3.01 -11.47
N LYS A 267 -14.06 -2.26 -11.49
CA LYS A 267 -14.39 -1.34 -12.60
C LYS A 267 -13.33 -0.27 -12.77
N PHE A 268 -12.82 0.28 -11.66
CA PHE A 268 -11.80 1.32 -11.74
C PHE A 268 -10.44 0.76 -12.19
N ALA A 269 -10.06 -0.44 -11.75
CA ALA A 269 -8.88 -1.13 -12.23
C ALA A 269 -8.91 -1.32 -13.75
N ASP A 270 -10.05 -1.71 -14.32
CA ASP A 270 -10.25 -1.80 -15.78
C ASP A 270 -10.07 -0.44 -16.48
N ILE A 271 -10.62 0.63 -15.91
CA ILE A 271 -10.45 1.99 -16.47
C ILE A 271 -8.97 2.37 -16.48
N VAL A 272 -8.26 2.18 -15.37
CA VAL A 272 -6.84 2.50 -15.28
C VAL A 272 -6.02 1.63 -16.25
N ASN A 273 -6.28 0.32 -16.31
CA ASN A 273 -5.57 -0.59 -17.22
C ASN A 273 -5.79 -0.24 -18.70
N SER A 274 -6.94 0.37 -19.03
CA SER A 274 -7.22 0.86 -20.38
C SER A 274 -6.43 2.10 -20.79
N CYS A 275 -5.71 2.75 -19.88
CA CYS A 275 -5.04 4.02 -20.14
C CYS A 275 -3.56 3.84 -20.52
N ASP A 276 -3.01 4.85 -21.19
CA ASP A 276 -1.61 4.90 -21.63
C ASP A 276 -0.80 5.88 -20.76
N VAL A 277 -1.50 6.90 -20.24
CA VAL A 277 -0.96 7.90 -19.31
C VAL A 277 -1.95 8.08 -18.17
N MET A 278 -1.44 8.22 -16.95
CA MET A 278 -2.21 8.69 -15.80
C MET A 278 -1.55 9.94 -15.23
N MET A 279 -2.34 10.94 -14.86
CA MET A 279 -1.83 12.15 -14.23
C MET A 279 -2.70 12.61 -13.06
N GLY A 280 -2.11 13.36 -12.15
CA GLY A 280 -2.85 13.99 -11.06
C GLY A 280 -1.94 14.78 -10.14
N VAL A 281 -2.53 15.66 -9.34
CA VAL A 281 -1.82 16.33 -8.24
C VAL A 281 -1.50 15.31 -7.16
N HIS A 282 -0.27 15.35 -6.64
CA HIS A 282 0.25 14.42 -5.64
C HIS A 282 -0.80 14.07 -4.57
N GLY A 283 -0.97 12.77 -4.32
CA GLY A 283 -1.77 12.22 -3.25
C GLY A 283 -2.37 10.86 -3.61
N ALA A 284 -3.17 10.31 -2.68
CA ALA A 284 -3.49 8.89 -2.64
C ALA A 284 -4.10 8.28 -3.92
N GLY A 285 -4.79 9.06 -4.74
CA GLY A 285 -5.36 8.56 -5.99
C GLY A 285 -4.32 8.06 -7.00
N LEU A 286 -3.08 8.58 -6.95
CA LEU A 286 -1.99 8.14 -7.83
C LEU A 286 -1.51 6.72 -7.56
N ALA A 287 -1.79 6.16 -6.38
CA ALA A 287 -1.46 4.76 -6.07
C ALA A 287 -2.18 3.76 -6.99
N ASN A 288 -3.24 4.19 -7.69
CA ASN A 288 -3.86 3.38 -8.74
C ASN A 288 -2.93 3.07 -9.92
N MET A 289 -1.73 3.66 -10.00
CA MET A 289 -0.73 3.32 -11.01
C MET A 289 -0.37 1.83 -11.04
N VAL A 290 -0.60 1.10 -9.93
CA VAL A 290 -0.44 -0.35 -9.87
C VAL A 290 -1.28 -1.11 -10.92
N PHE A 291 -2.36 -0.52 -11.44
CA PHE A 291 -3.21 -1.12 -12.47
C PHE A 291 -2.83 -0.73 -13.90
N LEU A 292 -1.90 0.22 -14.08
CA LEU A 292 -1.45 0.62 -15.41
C LEU A 292 -0.69 -0.51 -16.11
N PRO A 293 -0.86 -0.66 -17.44
CA PRO A 293 -0.01 -1.55 -18.22
C PRO A 293 1.45 -1.11 -18.16
N GLU A 294 2.37 -2.03 -18.38
CA GLU A 294 3.78 -1.72 -18.54
C GLU A 294 4.02 -0.69 -19.64
N LYS A 295 5.10 0.08 -19.49
CA LYS A 295 5.53 1.19 -20.36
C LYS A 295 4.57 2.39 -20.39
N SER A 296 3.49 2.36 -19.59
CA SER A 296 2.66 3.53 -19.30
C SER A 296 3.44 4.64 -18.63
N THR A 297 2.91 5.85 -18.71
CA THR A 297 3.48 7.02 -18.04
C THR A 297 2.59 7.50 -16.90
N VAL A 298 3.18 7.79 -15.75
CA VAL A 298 2.56 8.55 -14.67
C VAL A 298 3.17 9.95 -14.64
N ILE A 299 2.30 10.96 -14.62
CA ILE A 299 2.68 12.36 -14.46
C ILE A 299 2.18 12.84 -13.10
N GLN A 300 3.11 13.13 -12.19
CA GLN A 300 2.78 13.68 -10.89
C GLN A 300 2.94 15.20 -10.91
N ILE A 301 1.83 15.90 -10.63
CA ILE A 301 1.88 17.34 -10.38
C ILE A 301 2.26 17.55 -8.91
N ILE A 302 3.41 18.17 -8.68
CA ILE A 302 3.98 18.41 -7.36
C ILE A 302 3.48 19.78 -6.87
N PRO A 303 2.70 19.83 -5.77
CA PRO A 303 2.26 21.10 -5.19
C PRO A 303 3.44 21.92 -4.66
N LEU A 304 3.24 23.22 -4.49
CA LEU A 304 4.24 24.10 -3.88
C LEU A 304 4.57 23.64 -2.45
N GLY A 305 5.79 23.94 -2.02
CA GLY A 305 6.22 23.80 -0.63
C GLY A 305 7.46 22.95 -0.43
N GLY A 306 8.35 22.84 -1.42
CA GLY A 306 9.56 22.01 -1.31
C GLY A 306 9.24 20.52 -1.13
N LEU A 307 8.18 20.04 -1.78
CA LEU A 307 7.65 18.69 -1.59
C LEU A 307 8.27 17.65 -2.53
N THR A 308 9.18 18.06 -3.42
CA THR A 308 9.68 17.25 -4.55
C THR A 308 10.27 15.91 -4.09
N TRP A 309 11.13 15.92 -3.07
CA TRP A 309 11.71 14.69 -2.53
C TRP A 309 10.64 13.72 -1.99
N ALA A 310 9.73 14.19 -1.13
CA ALA A 310 8.67 13.36 -0.55
C ALA A 310 7.72 12.83 -1.64
N CYS A 311 7.37 13.68 -2.60
CA CYS A 311 6.55 13.33 -3.75
C CYS A 311 7.19 12.23 -4.60
N ARG A 312 8.49 12.32 -4.85
CA ARG A 312 9.26 11.34 -5.61
C ARG A 312 9.43 10.04 -4.85
N HIS A 313 9.67 10.10 -3.54
CA HIS A 313 9.76 8.91 -2.69
C HIS A 313 8.46 8.08 -2.74
N ASP A 314 7.30 8.75 -2.75
CA ASP A 314 6.00 8.07 -2.75
C ASP A 314 5.62 7.41 -4.08
N TYR A 315 5.98 8.02 -5.22
CA TYR A 315 5.51 7.55 -6.55
C TYR A 315 6.59 7.49 -7.63
N GLY A 316 7.62 8.33 -7.55
CA GLY A 316 8.72 8.35 -8.51
C GLY A 316 9.67 7.18 -8.38
N GLU A 317 10.11 6.87 -7.16
CA GLU A 317 10.97 5.71 -6.88
C GLU A 317 10.26 4.37 -7.15
N PRO A 318 8.97 4.18 -6.80
CA PRO A 318 8.28 2.92 -7.05
C PRO A 318 7.85 2.68 -8.52
N ALA A 319 7.65 3.74 -9.32
CA ALA A 319 7.10 3.60 -10.68
C ALA A 319 7.99 2.76 -11.63
N PRO A 320 9.32 2.93 -11.70
CA PRO A 320 10.18 2.09 -12.53
C PRO A 320 10.09 0.60 -12.21
N GLU A 321 9.98 0.23 -10.92
CA GLU A 321 9.84 -1.16 -10.47
C GLU A 321 8.50 -1.79 -10.87
N MET A 322 7.52 -0.95 -11.18
CA MET A 322 6.23 -1.34 -11.74
C MET A 322 6.25 -1.38 -13.29
N GLY A 323 7.40 -1.12 -13.91
CA GLY A 323 7.53 -0.99 -15.36
C GLY A 323 6.84 0.26 -15.91
N ILE A 324 6.71 1.32 -15.11
CA ILE A 324 6.00 2.57 -15.44
C ILE A 324 7.02 3.70 -15.56
N LYS A 325 6.89 4.51 -16.61
CA LYS A 325 7.65 5.75 -16.77
C LYS A 325 7.08 6.82 -15.85
N TYR A 326 7.94 7.60 -15.21
CA TYR A 326 7.55 8.63 -14.27
C TYR A 326 8.03 10.00 -14.72
N LEU A 327 7.14 10.99 -14.64
CA LEU A 327 7.44 12.39 -14.94
C LEU A 327 6.85 13.29 -13.85
N GLU A 328 7.55 14.39 -13.59
CA GLU A 328 7.17 15.39 -12.59
C GLU A 328 6.77 16.69 -13.29
N TYR A 329 5.75 17.35 -12.74
CA TYR A 329 5.43 18.73 -13.05
C TYR A 329 5.35 19.52 -11.76
N GLU A 330 6.43 20.18 -11.39
CA GLU A 330 6.46 21.07 -10.23
C GLU A 330 5.82 22.41 -10.57
N ILE A 331 4.83 22.78 -9.75
CA ILE A 331 4.10 24.03 -9.96
C ILE A 331 4.94 25.22 -9.48
N THR A 332 4.76 26.35 -10.13
CA THR A 332 5.34 27.63 -9.69
C THR A 332 4.42 28.33 -8.70
N ASP A 333 4.94 29.36 -8.03
CA ASP A 333 4.17 30.24 -7.14
C ASP A 333 2.88 30.76 -7.79
N ASN A 334 2.94 31.12 -9.08
CA ASN A 334 1.81 31.66 -9.84
C ASN A 334 0.72 30.62 -10.14
N GLU A 335 1.06 29.33 -10.07
CA GLU A 335 0.13 28.21 -10.24
C GLU A 335 -0.45 27.74 -8.91
N SER A 336 0.02 28.28 -7.78
CA SER A 336 -0.53 27.97 -6.46
C SER A 336 -1.62 28.96 -6.08
N SER A 337 -2.74 28.48 -5.52
CA SER A 337 -3.74 29.36 -4.90
C SER A 337 -3.22 30.10 -3.67
N LEU A 338 -2.09 29.66 -3.09
CA LEU A 338 -1.47 30.32 -1.95
C LEU A 338 -1.00 31.74 -2.31
N ILE A 339 -0.79 32.03 -3.60
CA ILE A 339 -0.39 33.35 -4.10
C ILE A 339 -1.38 34.47 -3.78
N LYS A 340 -2.64 34.09 -3.49
CA LYS A 340 -3.70 35.01 -3.06
C LYS A 340 -3.89 35.04 -1.54
N GLN A 341 -3.24 34.12 -0.82
CA GLN A 341 -3.40 33.93 0.63
C GLN A 341 -2.22 34.49 1.43
N TYR A 342 -1.04 34.58 0.81
CA TYR A 342 0.19 35.02 1.46
C TYR A 342 0.89 36.12 0.65
N PRO A 343 1.55 37.09 1.30
CA PRO A 343 2.45 38.04 0.65
C PRO A 343 3.59 37.34 -0.13
N ARG A 344 4.11 37.97 -1.17
CA ARG A 344 5.16 37.40 -2.06
C ARG A 344 6.49 37.17 -1.37
N ASP A 345 6.77 37.91 -0.31
CA ASP A 345 7.95 37.83 0.56
C ASP A 345 7.77 36.85 1.73
N HIS A 346 6.57 36.29 1.91
CA HIS A 346 6.28 35.35 2.98
C HIS A 346 7.08 34.04 2.84
N ALA A 347 7.42 33.42 3.97
CA ALA A 347 8.21 32.18 4.03
C ALA A 347 7.61 31.01 3.21
N VAL A 348 6.29 31.00 3.00
CA VAL A 348 5.60 30.04 2.12
C VAL A 348 6.24 29.97 0.71
N PHE A 349 6.73 31.09 0.19
CA PHE A 349 7.41 31.17 -1.11
C PHE A 349 8.93 31.25 -0.97
N LYS A 350 9.43 32.00 0.03
CA LYS A 350 10.86 32.33 0.15
C LYS A 350 11.69 31.32 0.94
N ASP A 351 11.11 30.71 1.97
CA ASP A 351 11.76 29.67 2.79
C ASP A 351 10.72 28.63 3.23
N PRO A 352 10.20 27.80 2.30
CA PRO A 352 9.22 26.78 2.64
C PRO A 352 9.76 25.80 3.69
N PHE A 353 11.07 25.58 3.77
CA PHE A 353 11.67 24.68 4.76
C PHE A 353 11.58 25.21 6.19
N SER A 354 11.45 26.53 6.41
CA SER A 354 11.07 27.06 7.74
C SER A 354 9.72 26.55 8.21
N ILE A 355 8.78 26.32 7.30
CA ILE A 355 7.46 25.73 7.60
C ILE A 355 7.61 24.22 7.87
N HIS A 356 8.49 23.52 7.15
CA HIS A 356 8.81 22.12 7.44
C HIS A 356 9.37 21.95 8.86
N ARG A 357 10.24 22.85 9.31
CA ARG A 357 10.82 22.85 10.66
C ARG A 357 9.78 23.07 11.77
N GLN A 358 8.60 23.61 11.45
CA GLN A 358 7.47 23.73 12.39
C GLN A 358 6.69 22.41 12.55
N GLY A 359 7.05 21.36 11.80
CA GLY A 359 6.49 20.03 11.92
C GLY A 359 5.42 19.69 10.90
N TRP A 360 5.08 18.40 10.82
CA TRP A 360 4.20 17.81 9.81
C TRP A 360 2.82 18.47 9.73
N ASN A 361 2.20 18.79 10.87
CA ASN A 361 0.87 19.37 10.89
C ASN A 361 0.81 20.73 10.21
N GLN A 362 1.85 21.56 10.40
CA GLN A 362 1.91 22.89 9.80
C GLN A 362 2.17 22.81 8.30
N LEU A 363 3.13 21.97 7.89
CA LEU A 363 3.38 21.64 6.48
C LEU A 363 2.10 21.17 5.80
N TRP A 364 1.39 20.20 6.40
CA TRP A 364 0.16 19.65 5.86
C TRP A 364 -0.91 20.73 5.68
N SER A 365 -1.16 21.51 6.74
CA SER A 365 -2.17 22.57 6.75
C SER A 365 -1.97 23.56 5.60
N ILE A 366 -0.74 24.01 5.38
CA ILE A 366 -0.45 25.03 4.37
C ILE A 366 -0.37 24.40 2.97
N PHE A 367 0.53 23.46 2.76
CA PHE A 367 0.90 23.02 1.41
C PHE A 367 0.03 21.88 0.86
N LEU A 368 -0.57 21.07 1.74
CA LEU A 368 -1.34 19.89 1.34
C LEU A 368 -2.85 20.08 1.48
N ASP A 369 -3.31 20.95 2.37
CA ASP A 369 -4.74 21.18 2.65
C ASP A 369 -5.28 22.48 2.05
N LYS A 370 -4.66 23.64 2.35
CA LYS A 370 -5.14 24.97 1.93
C LYS A 370 -4.80 25.39 0.50
N GLN A 371 -3.97 24.61 -0.18
CA GLN A 371 -3.53 24.89 -1.54
C GLN A 371 -4.42 24.23 -2.59
N LYS A 372 -4.68 24.94 -3.68
CA LYS A 372 -5.23 24.45 -4.95
C LYS A 372 -4.26 24.81 -6.08
N VAL A 373 -4.39 24.14 -7.22
CA VAL A 373 -3.45 24.26 -8.34
C VAL A 373 -4.15 24.86 -9.55
N ASN A 374 -3.61 25.92 -10.11
CA ASN A 374 -4.02 26.50 -11.38
C ASN A 374 -2.90 26.27 -12.41
N ILE A 375 -3.02 25.23 -13.22
CA ILE A 375 -1.92 24.76 -14.08
C ILE A 375 -1.66 25.77 -15.20
N ASP A 376 -0.41 26.15 -15.39
CA ASP A 376 0.04 26.87 -16.58
C ASP A 376 -0.06 25.92 -17.78
N VAL A 377 -1.11 26.11 -18.58
CA VAL A 377 -1.41 25.26 -19.73
C VAL A 377 -0.32 25.34 -20.81
N GLY A 378 0.38 26.47 -20.92
CA GLY A 378 1.47 26.66 -21.88
C GLY A 378 2.68 25.80 -21.51
N ARG A 379 3.11 25.88 -20.25
CA ARG A 379 4.21 25.04 -19.73
C ARG A 379 3.84 23.56 -19.73
N PHE A 380 2.66 23.23 -19.22
CA PHE A 380 2.22 21.84 -19.09
C PHE A 380 2.00 21.16 -20.46
N ARG A 381 1.66 21.93 -21.50
CA ARG A 381 1.52 21.42 -22.88
C ARG A 381 2.80 20.78 -23.40
N GLY A 382 3.97 21.36 -23.10
CA GLY A 382 5.26 20.83 -23.53
C GLY A 382 5.48 19.40 -23.02
N LEU A 383 5.27 19.19 -21.72
CA LEU A 383 5.37 17.88 -21.08
C LEU A 383 4.39 16.85 -21.68
N LEU A 384 3.13 17.23 -21.89
CA LEU A 384 2.15 16.31 -22.48
C LEU A 384 2.44 15.96 -23.95
N LEU A 385 3.04 16.87 -24.72
CA LEU A 385 3.47 16.62 -26.09
C LEU A 385 4.61 15.61 -26.14
N GLU A 386 5.61 15.77 -25.27
CA GLU A 386 6.73 14.82 -25.16
C GLU A 386 6.21 13.39 -24.89
N VAL A 387 5.32 13.26 -23.89
CA VAL A 387 4.69 11.97 -23.58
C VAL A 387 3.89 11.43 -24.77
N TYR A 388 3.15 12.30 -25.47
CA TYR A 388 2.32 11.91 -26.60
C TYR A 388 3.17 11.30 -27.72
N HIS A 389 4.28 11.97 -28.06
CA HIS A 389 5.23 11.50 -29.06
C HIS A 389 5.89 10.18 -28.63
N SER A 390 6.27 10.05 -27.36
CA SER A 390 6.89 8.83 -26.83
C SER A 390 6.00 7.57 -26.87
N ILE A 391 4.67 7.74 -26.94
CA ILE A 391 3.69 6.64 -27.06
C ILE A 391 3.41 6.30 -28.52
N LYS A 392 3.62 7.25 -29.43
CA LYS A 392 3.33 7.11 -30.86
C LYS A 392 4.50 6.59 -31.70
N GLN A 393 5.71 6.67 -31.16
CA GLN A 393 6.91 5.99 -31.66
C GLN A 393 6.90 4.53 -31.24
#